data_AF-N1WQB0-F1
#
_entry.id   AF-N1WQB0-F1
#
_cell.length_a   1.000
_cell.length_b   1.000
_cell.length_c   1.000
_cell.angle_alpha   90.00
_cell.angle_beta   90.00
_cell.angle_gamma   90.00
#
_symmetry.space_group_name_H-M   'P 1'
#
loop_
_entity.id
_entity.type
_entity.pdbx_description
1 polymer ?
#
loop_
_entity_poly.entity_id
_entity_poly.type
_entity_poly.pdbx_seq_one_letter_code
_entity_poly.pdbx_strand_id
1 'polypeptide(L)'
;MRRNIMKIAAVAALTVALSACKKSEDDDDTITLALLYLVDQTSGNCVTLTKNDAAHSGAAGAGDGKATYTATGSTRPKAACASSFNTVFILNNAEAVATSAKAAYIAAKEKATASGSNCAAVGTALQAAADNVTTLKVEQTLAAVALGSCTSLGAGWNLNQLTFGGTSLSVDPNPEYFGKTVVACASEQAKEKYIALLNSLVFSTIAGSVATDMATNLAFKQKTAAVTASNFKWTADAAAKGRLINVTELTTAGKSGVALVAFGSAAQAAALTCAKDILAQEPEAAQKIAFALHDQGAGFNGAMTGGLLDGIITTAQAEAATEVLFSSLSCKYGDFDEEAVGNKTTVGTETNVKNTGTCPTTYPKY
;
A
#
# COMPACT_ATOMS: atom_id res chain seq x y z
N MET A 1 6.32 25.53 11.28
CA MET A 1 6.60 26.46 10.16
C MET A 1 8.07 26.50 9.71
N ARG A 2 9.06 26.67 10.59
CA ARG A 2 10.49 26.77 10.20
C ARG A 2 11.06 25.59 9.38
N ARG A 3 10.60 24.35 9.62
CA ARG A 3 11.06 23.14 8.87
C ARG A 3 10.57 23.08 7.41
N ASN A 4 9.40 23.64 7.09
CA ASN A 4 8.90 23.69 5.70
C ASN A 4 9.53 24.85 4.93
N ILE A 5 9.82 25.97 5.62
CA ILE A 5 10.59 27.07 5.04
C ILE A 5 11.99 26.62 4.71
N MET A 6 12.65 25.77 5.53
CA MET A 6 13.96 25.20 5.18
C MET A 6 13.93 24.30 3.95
N LYS A 7 12.86 23.52 3.72
CA LYS A 7 12.73 22.69 2.52
C LYS A 7 12.50 23.55 1.27
N ILE A 8 11.61 24.53 1.36
CA ILE A 8 11.34 25.48 0.26
C ILE A 8 12.57 26.35 0.00
N ALA A 9 13.29 26.76 1.03
CA ALA A 9 14.53 27.52 0.93
C ALA A 9 15.69 26.66 0.41
N ALA A 10 15.75 25.36 0.73
CA ALA A 10 16.73 24.44 0.15
C ALA A 10 16.45 24.20 -1.33
N VAL A 11 15.17 24.10 -1.72
CA VAL A 11 14.75 24.02 -3.13
C VAL A 11 15.10 25.32 -3.85
N ALA A 12 14.76 26.48 -3.28
CA ALA A 12 15.10 27.78 -3.85
C ALA A 12 16.62 28.03 -3.92
N ALA A 13 17.39 27.58 -2.91
CA ALA A 13 18.84 27.66 -2.91
C ALA A 13 19.48 26.74 -3.95
N LEU A 14 18.92 25.55 -4.18
CA LEU A 14 19.31 24.68 -5.30
C LEU A 14 19.03 25.37 -6.64
N THR A 15 17.85 25.97 -6.80
CA THR A 15 17.46 26.71 -8.01
C THR A 15 18.42 27.88 -8.30
N VAL A 16 18.78 28.65 -7.28
CA VAL A 16 19.72 29.78 -7.42
C VAL A 16 21.14 29.27 -7.72
N ALA A 17 21.62 28.23 -7.04
CA ALA A 17 22.94 27.65 -7.30
C ALA A 17 23.06 27.03 -8.71
N LEU A 18 22.00 26.39 -9.21
CA LEU A 18 21.93 25.81 -10.56
C LEU A 18 21.82 26.89 -11.65
N SER A 19 21.12 28.00 -11.37
CA SER A 19 21.07 29.16 -12.27
C SER A 19 22.39 29.94 -12.33
N ALA A 20 23.16 29.97 -11.24
CA ALA A 20 24.44 30.66 -11.14
C ALA A 20 25.62 29.86 -11.75
N CYS A 21 25.48 28.54 -11.91
CA CYS A 21 26.45 27.69 -12.59
C CYS A 21 26.21 27.59 -14.11
N LYS A 22 25.31 28.40 -14.70
CA LYS A 22 25.01 28.36 -16.13
C LYS A 22 26.15 29.01 -16.93
N LYS A 23 26.96 28.17 -17.57
CA LYS A 23 27.63 28.56 -18.82
C LYS A 23 26.54 28.54 -19.89
N SER A 24 26.45 29.65 -20.63
CA SER A 24 25.40 29.97 -21.60
C SER A 24 25.24 28.91 -22.69
N GLU A 25 24.41 27.89 -22.48
CA GLU A 25 23.84 27.07 -23.56
C GLU A 25 22.36 26.72 -23.25
N ASP A 26 21.60 26.58 -24.33
CA ASP A 26 20.16 26.86 -24.49
C ASP A 26 19.17 25.79 -23.98
N ASP A 27 19.56 24.88 -23.09
CA ASP A 27 18.64 23.83 -22.61
C ASP A 27 17.91 24.22 -21.31
N ASP A 28 16.94 25.13 -21.43
CA ASP A 28 16.01 25.50 -20.35
C ASP A 28 15.03 24.36 -19.97
N ASP A 29 14.93 23.32 -20.80
CA ASP A 29 13.97 22.23 -20.62
C ASP A 29 14.37 21.25 -19.50
N THR A 30 15.66 20.97 -19.31
CA THR A 30 16.10 19.94 -18.34
C THR A 30 15.94 20.40 -16.88
N ILE A 31 16.18 21.69 -16.62
CA ILE A 31 16.07 22.29 -15.28
C ILE A 31 14.59 22.51 -14.93
N THR A 32 13.79 22.97 -15.88
CA THR A 32 12.34 23.12 -15.74
C THR A 32 11.67 21.76 -15.55
N LEU A 33 12.11 20.73 -16.27
CA LEU A 33 11.63 19.35 -16.13
C LEU A 33 12.02 18.73 -14.78
N ALA A 34 13.21 19.00 -14.24
CA ALA A 34 13.61 18.54 -12.91
C ALA A 34 12.82 19.22 -11.78
N LEU A 35 12.50 20.51 -11.92
CA LEU A 35 11.66 21.27 -11.00
C LEU A 35 10.18 20.87 -11.10
N LEU A 36 9.64 20.68 -12.31
CA LEU A 36 8.32 20.07 -12.51
C LEU A 36 8.29 18.65 -11.98
N TYR A 37 9.34 17.84 -12.14
CA TYR A 37 9.43 16.50 -11.58
C TYR A 37 9.44 16.51 -10.05
N LEU A 38 10.13 17.47 -9.41
CA LEU A 38 10.13 17.64 -7.94
C LEU A 38 8.80 18.16 -7.40
N VAL A 39 8.09 19.01 -8.14
CA VAL A 39 6.74 19.50 -7.79
C VAL A 39 5.67 18.44 -8.12
N ASP A 40 5.83 17.64 -9.17
CA ASP A 40 4.94 16.55 -9.59
C ASP A 40 5.13 15.28 -8.75
N GLN A 41 6.33 15.03 -8.22
CA GLN A 41 6.55 14.09 -7.11
C GLN A 41 5.71 14.43 -5.88
N THR A 42 5.24 15.68 -5.74
CA THR A 42 4.32 16.08 -4.66
C THR A 42 2.83 16.01 -5.01
N SER A 43 2.46 15.82 -6.29
CA SER A 43 1.07 15.59 -6.75
C SER A 43 0.67 14.09 -6.68
N GLY A 44 1.66 13.20 -6.78
CA GLY A 44 1.89 12.12 -5.81
C GLY A 44 1.04 10.85 -5.86
N ASN A 45 0.43 10.46 -6.99
CA ASN A 45 -0.34 9.21 -7.01
C ASN A 45 -0.30 8.45 -8.34
N CYS A 46 -0.33 7.12 -8.27
CA CYS A 46 -0.56 6.22 -9.40
C CYS A 46 -2.00 5.72 -9.41
N VAL A 47 -2.57 5.59 -10.60
CA VAL A 47 -3.88 4.98 -10.80
C VAL A 47 -3.73 3.69 -11.59
N THR A 48 -4.05 2.58 -10.97
CA THR A 48 -4.15 1.26 -11.59
C THR A 48 -5.49 1.12 -12.27
N LEU A 49 -5.47 0.75 -13.55
CA LEU A 49 -6.67 0.47 -14.34
C LEU A 49 -6.80 -1.05 -14.54
N THR A 50 -7.94 -1.60 -14.13
CA THR A 50 -8.29 -3.01 -14.35
C THR A 50 -9.56 -3.08 -15.18
N LYS A 51 -9.50 -3.78 -16.32
CA LYS A 51 -10.67 -4.09 -17.14
C LYS A 51 -11.54 -5.09 -16.40
N ASN A 52 -12.83 -4.79 -16.26
CA ASN A 52 -13.79 -5.71 -15.66
C ASN A 52 -14.70 -6.27 -16.75
N ASP A 53 -14.37 -7.49 -17.17
CA ASP A 53 -15.14 -8.29 -18.13
C ASP A 53 -16.15 -9.23 -17.44
N ALA A 54 -16.21 -9.23 -16.10
CA ALA A 54 -16.99 -10.21 -15.33
C ALA A 54 -18.47 -9.84 -15.14
N ALA A 55 -18.94 -8.71 -15.65
CA ALA A 55 -20.38 -8.37 -15.69
C ALA A 55 -21.15 -9.20 -16.75
N HIS A 56 -20.61 -10.33 -17.20
CA HIS A 56 -20.99 -11.00 -18.45
C HIS A 56 -21.60 -12.39 -18.30
N SER A 57 -22.00 -12.82 -17.09
CA SER A 57 -22.95 -13.95 -16.97
C SER A 57 -24.37 -13.40 -17.03
N GLY A 58 -24.94 -13.34 -18.23
CA GLY A 58 -26.24 -12.75 -18.55
C GLY A 58 -27.44 -13.35 -17.80
N ALA A 59 -27.62 -12.99 -16.54
CA ALA A 59 -28.81 -13.33 -15.76
C ALA A 59 -29.12 -12.30 -14.65
N ALA A 60 -28.92 -11.00 -14.90
CA ALA A 60 -29.60 -9.87 -14.25
C ALA A 60 -28.98 -8.58 -14.79
N GLY A 61 -29.79 -7.73 -15.42
CA GLY A 61 -29.31 -6.61 -16.24
C GLY A 61 -28.34 -5.64 -15.56
N ALA A 62 -27.17 -5.47 -16.18
CA ALA A 62 -26.34 -4.25 -16.20
C ALA A 62 -25.11 -4.52 -17.08
N GLY A 63 -25.12 -4.06 -18.33
CA GLY A 63 -23.96 -4.09 -19.23
C GLY A 63 -24.38 -4.23 -20.69
N ASP A 64 -24.23 -3.16 -21.47
CA ASP A 64 -24.55 -3.07 -22.90
C ASP A 64 -23.56 -3.80 -23.83
N GLY A 65 -22.69 -4.66 -23.29
CA GLY A 65 -21.62 -5.34 -24.01
C GLY A 65 -20.33 -4.53 -24.17
N LYS A 66 -20.22 -3.33 -23.57
CA LYS A 66 -18.97 -2.55 -23.56
C LYS A 66 -18.13 -2.82 -22.32
N ALA A 67 -16.81 -2.74 -22.49
CA ALA A 67 -15.86 -2.90 -21.39
C ALA A 67 -16.04 -1.79 -20.33
N THR A 68 -16.13 -2.19 -19.07
CA THR A 68 -15.98 -1.27 -17.94
C THR A 68 -14.57 -1.38 -17.37
N TYR A 69 -14.07 -0.28 -16.84
CA TYR A 69 -12.73 -0.22 -16.26
C TYR A 69 -12.82 0.32 -14.85
N THR A 70 -12.16 -0.34 -13.92
CA THR A 70 -12.01 0.11 -12.53
C THR A 70 -10.64 0.76 -12.39
N ALA A 71 -10.64 2.03 -12.01
CA ALA A 71 -9.46 2.75 -11.60
C ALA A 71 -9.31 2.63 -10.08
N THR A 72 -8.10 2.34 -9.59
CA THR A 72 -7.76 2.35 -8.16
C THR A 72 -6.53 3.21 -7.95
N GLY A 73 -6.61 4.18 -7.04
CA GLY A 73 -5.53 5.10 -6.74
C GLY A 73 -5.01 4.93 -5.31
N SER A 74 -3.70 5.09 -5.16
CA SER A 74 -3.00 5.17 -3.87
C SER A 74 -1.89 6.21 -3.95
N THR A 75 -1.36 6.67 -2.79
CA THR A 75 -0.21 7.59 -2.71
C THR A 75 1.13 6.98 -3.06
N ARG A 76 1.09 5.97 -3.91
CA ARG A 76 2.28 5.44 -4.56
C ARG A 76 2.90 6.55 -5.43
N PRO A 77 4.21 6.83 -5.29
CA PRO A 77 4.89 7.82 -6.12
C PRO A 77 4.71 7.51 -7.60
N LYS A 78 4.54 8.54 -8.43
CA LYS A 78 4.26 8.40 -9.88
C LYS A 78 5.33 7.63 -10.66
N ALA A 79 6.60 7.74 -10.27
CA ALA A 79 7.66 6.92 -10.84
C ALA A 79 7.40 5.41 -10.63
N ALA A 80 6.67 5.08 -9.56
CA ALA A 80 6.22 3.74 -9.21
C ALA A 80 4.96 3.26 -9.92
N CYS A 81 4.47 3.97 -10.93
CA CYS A 81 3.30 3.53 -11.69
C CYS A 81 3.61 2.30 -12.55
N ALA A 82 4.84 2.15 -13.06
CA ALA A 82 5.20 0.91 -13.72
C ALA A 82 5.16 -0.25 -12.70
N SER A 83 4.47 -1.34 -13.03
CA SER A 83 4.37 -2.53 -12.16
C SER A 83 5.72 -3.20 -11.88
N SER A 84 6.76 -2.88 -12.66
CA SER A 84 8.16 -3.25 -12.42
C SER A 84 8.95 -2.25 -11.58
N PHE A 85 8.45 -1.02 -11.39
CA PHE A 85 9.14 -0.03 -10.61
C PHE A 85 9.16 -0.45 -9.14
N ASN A 86 10.37 -0.53 -8.61
CA ASN A 86 10.65 -1.03 -7.27
C ASN A 86 10.49 -2.56 -7.12
N THR A 87 10.51 -3.31 -8.24
CA THR A 87 10.61 -4.77 -8.23
C THR A 87 12.07 -5.20 -8.37
N VAL A 88 12.54 -6.09 -7.50
CA VAL A 88 13.87 -6.69 -7.56
C VAL A 88 13.76 -8.19 -7.82
N PHE A 89 14.64 -8.69 -8.67
CA PHE A 89 14.62 -10.08 -9.13
C PHE A 89 15.84 -10.82 -8.58
N ILE A 90 15.60 -11.91 -7.84
CA ILE A 90 16.64 -12.87 -7.47
C ILE A 90 16.61 -13.99 -8.50
N LEU A 91 17.68 -14.12 -9.27
CA LEU A 91 17.72 -14.99 -10.45
C LEU A 91 18.51 -16.25 -10.18
N ASN A 92 17.86 -17.40 -10.32
CA ASN A 92 18.45 -18.73 -10.21
C ASN A 92 19.39 -18.88 -8.99
N ASN A 93 19.00 -18.29 -7.86
CA ASN A 93 19.82 -18.25 -6.65
C ASN A 93 18.95 -18.55 -5.42
N ALA A 94 18.75 -19.84 -5.16
CA ALA A 94 17.91 -20.31 -4.07
C ALA A 94 18.47 -19.91 -2.69
N GLU A 95 19.79 -19.81 -2.56
CA GLU A 95 20.45 -19.39 -1.32
C GLU A 95 20.16 -17.91 -1.00
N ALA A 96 20.24 -17.02 -2.00
CA ALA A 96 19.89 -15.61 -1.82
C ALA A 96 18.41 -15.43 -1.45
N VAL A 97 17.50 -16.20 -2.06
CA VAL A 97 16.09 -16.20 -1.69
C VAL A 97 15.89 -16.66 -0.24
N ALA A 98 16.50 -17.78 0.15
CA ALA A 98 16.40 -18.31 1.51
C ALA A 98 16.98 -17.32 2.53
N THR A 99 18.13 -16.70 2.22
CA THR A 99 18.78 -15.69 3.06
C THR A 99 17.90 -14.47 3.24
N SER A 100 17.33 -13.94 2.14
CA SER A 100 16.49 -12.75 2.20
C SER A 100 15.19 -12.99 2.98
N ALA A 101 14.50 -14.10 2.69
CA ALA A 101 13.29 -14.46 3.43
C ALA A 101 13.56 -14.68 4.92
N LYS A 102 14.70 -15.32 5.28
CA LYS A 102 15.15 -15.44 6.68
C LYS A 102 15.41 -14.09 7.33
N ALA A 103 16.17 -13.23 6.66
CA ALA A 103 16.57 -11.94 7.19
C ALA A 103 15.35 -11.09 7.59
N ALA A 104 14.29 -11.11 6.78
CA ALA A 104 13.04 -10.43 7.10
C ALA A 104 12.33 -11.00 8.34
N TYR A 105 12.24 -12.33 8.50
CA TYR A 105 11.67 -12.94 9.71
C TYR A 105 12.51 -12.66 10.96
N ILE A 106 13.84 -12.69 10.82
CA ILE A 106 14.76 -12.37 11.92
C ILE A 106 14.65 -10.91 12.31
N ALA A 107 14.56 -9.98 11.36
CA ALA A 107 14.34 -8.57 11.66
C ALA A 107 13.03 -8.35 12.43
N ALA A 108 11.94 -9.00 12.01
CA ALA A 108 10.67 -8.94 12.72
C ALA A 108 10.76 -9.54 14.13
N LYS A 109 11.49 -10.66 14.29
CA LYS A 109 11.76 -11.28 15.60
C LYS A 109 12.53 -10.33 16.51
N GLU A 110 13.60 -9.72 16.03
CA GLU A 110 14.40 -8.77 16.79
C GLU A 110 13.55 -7.59 17.24
N LYS A 111 12.67 -7.09 16.36
CA LYS A 111 11.73 -6.03 16.69
C LYS A 111 10.71 -6.45 17.76
N ALA A 112 10.12 -7.64 17.65
CA ALA A 112 9.24 -8.19 18.68
C ALA A 112 9.98 -8.36 20.01
N THR A 113 11.20 -8.89 19.99
CA THR A 113 12.01 -9.13 21.20
C THR A 113 12.39 -7.82 21.89
N ALA A 114 12.77 -6.80 21.13
CA ALA A 114 13.05 -5.46 21.66
C ALA A 114 11.80 -4.79 22.27
N SER A 115 10.61 -5.23 21.86
CA SER A 115 9.33 -4.71 22.36
C SER A 115 9.02 -5.13 23.80
N GLY A 116 9.66 -6.19 24.31
CA GLY A 116 9.59 -6.60 25.71
C GLY A 116 9.21 -8.06 25.91
N SER A 117 9.13 -8.49 27.18
CA SER A 117 8.92 -9.90 27.55
C SER A 117 7.56 -10.46 27.11
N ASN A 118 6.55 -9.62 26.95
CA ASN A 118 5.23 -10.03 26.45
C ASN A 118 5.29 -10.60 25.02
N CYS A 119 6.37 -10.30 24.28
CA CYS A 119 6.58 -10.75 22.91
C CYS A 119 7.38 -12.05 22.76
N ALA A 120 7.72 -12.74 23.86
CA ALA A 120 8.55 -13.95 23.80
C ALA A 120 7.96 -15.04 22.87
N ALA A 121 6.66 -15.33 22.98
CA ALA A 121 6.01 -16.34 22.13
C ALA A 121 5.99 -15.94 20.64
N VAL A 122 5.78 -14.64 20.35
CA VAL A 122 5.81 -14.09 18.99
C VAL A 122 7.22 -14.18 18.41
N GLY A 123 8.24 -13.85 19.21
CA GLY A 123 9.65 -14.02 18.84
C GLY A 123 10.00 -15.47 18.52
N THR A 124 9.53 -16.44 19.32
CA THR A 124 9.71 -17.87 19.05
C THR A 124 9.02 -18.30 17.76
N ALA A 125 7.80 -17.84 17.50
CA ALA A 125 7.09 -18.18 16.25
C ALA A 125 7.79 -17.60 15.02
N LEU A 126 8.28 -16.37 15.09
CA LEU A 126 9.06 -15.74 14.01
C LEU A 126 10.40 -16.44 13.78
N GLN A 127 11.06 -16.89 14.86
CA GLN A 127 12.25 -17.73 14.74
C GLN A 127 11.93 -19.06 14.04
N ALA A 128 10.85 -19.74 14.44
CA ALA A 128 10.43 -20.98 13.81
C ALA A 128 10.10 -20.78 12.32
N ALA A 129 9.47 -19.66 11.95
CA ALA A 129 9.26 -19.29 10.55
C ALA A 129 10.58 -19.10 9.80
N ALA A 130 11.56 -18.41 10.39
CA ALA A 130 12.90 -18.26 9.82
C ALA A 130 13.62 -19.61 9.63
N ASP A 131 13.56 -20.49 10.64
CA ASP A 131 14.18 -21.82 10.60
C ASP A 131 13.51 -22.72 9.55
N ASN A 132 12.22 -22.52 9.32
CA ASN A 132 11.44 -23.26 8.34
C ASN A 132 11.80 -22.89 6.89
N VAL A 133 12.45 -21.74 6.67
CA VAL A 133 12.99 -21.36 5.37
C VAL A 133 14.25 -22.18 5.08
N THR A 134 14.22 -22.99 4.03
CA THR A 134 15.40 -23.77 3.60
C THR A 134 15.62 -23.63 2.11
N THR A 135 16.87 -23.70 1.67
CA THR A 135 17.23 -23.69 0.25
C THR A 135 16.48 -24.80 -0.51
N LEU A 136 16.36 -25.99 0.08
CA LEU A 136 15.59 -27.11 -0.50
C LEU A 136 14.13 -26.74 -0.81
N LYS A 137 13.44 -26.05 0.12
CA LYS A 137 12.05 -25.61 -0.11
C LYS A 137 11.95 -24.54 -1.17
N VAL A 138 12.94 -23.66 -1.25
CA VAL A 138 13.03 -22.66 -2.32
C VAL A 138 13.22 -23.36 -3.67
N GLU A 139 14.17 -24.29 -3.78
CA GLU A 139 14.42 -25.08 -4.99
C GLU A 139 13.17 -25.84 -5.43
N GLN A 140 12.49 -26.52 -4.50
CA GLN A 140 11.22 -27.21 -4.76
C GLN A 140 10.15 -26.25 -5.25
N THR A 141 10.04 -25.06 -4.66
CA THR A 141 9.07 -24.05 -5.10
C THR A 141 9.41 -23.57 -6.51
N LEU A 142 10.66 -23.19 -6.78
CA LEU A 142 11.10 -22.70 -8.09
C LEU A 142 10.99 -23.75 -9.19
N ALA A 143 11.15 -25.04 -8.86
CA ALA A 143 10.89 -26.14 -9.78
C ALA A 143 9.39 -26.37 -10.04
N ALA A 144 8.53 -26.07 -9.06
CA ALA A 144 7.07 -26.27 -9.16
C ALA A 144 6.32 -25.11 -9.80
N VAL A 145 6.81 -23.87 -9.74
CA VAL A 145 6.19 -22.75 -10.47
C VAL A 145 6.32 -23.07 -11.96
N ALA A 146 5.18 -23.17 -12.66
CA ALA A 146 5.11 -23.60 -14.07
C ALA A 146 6.30 -23.05 -14.87
N LEU A 147 7.09 -23.96 -15.45
CA LEU A 147 8.40 -23.72 -16.07
C LEU A 147 8.48 -22.33 -16.72
N GLY A 148 9.24 -21.44 -16.09
CA GLY A 148 9.48 -20.09 -16.59
C GLY A 148 8.64 -18.98 -15.96
N SER A 149 8.24 -19.11 -14.70
CA SER A 149 7.57 -18.04 -13.94
C SER A 149 8.38 -17.62 -12.71
N CYS A 150 8.16 -16.39 -12.22
CA CYS A 150 8.73 -15.89 -10.98
C CYS A 150 7.71 -16.01 -9.83
N THR A 151 8.19 -16.09 -8.59
CA THR A 151 7.34 -16.12 -7.38
C THR A 151 7.97 -15.31 -6.25
N SER A 152 7.14 -14.72 -5.40
CA SER A 152 7.55 -14.08 -4.14
C SER A 152 7.25 -14.92 -2.90
N LEU A 153 6.57 -16.05 -3.07
CA LEU A 153 6.11 -16.91 -1.98
C LEU A 153 6.33 -18.39 -2.32
N GLY A 154 6.49 -19.19 -1.28
CA GLY A 154 6.60 -20.64 -1.40
C GLY A 154 6.25 -21.34 -0.11
N ALA A 155 6.44 -22.65 -0.09
CA ALA A 155 6.14 -23.45 1.09
C ALA A 155 7.06 -23.04 2.26
N GLY A 156 6.50 -22.35 3.25
CA GLY A 156 7.22 -21.95 4.45
C GLY A 156 8.12 -20.72 4.31
N TRP A 157 8.04 -19.98 3.21
CA TRP A 157 8.79 -18.74 3.01
C TRP A 157 7.99 -17.71 2.20
N ASN A 158 8.26 -16.44 2.46
CA ASN A 158 7.71 -15.30 1.75
C ASN A 158 8.83 -14.26 1.66
N LEU A 159 9.04 -13.62 0.51
CA LEU A 159 10.03 -12.55 0.31
C LEU A 159 9.46 -11.16 0.62
N ASN A 160 8.13 -11.00 0.59
CA ASN A 160 7.41 -9.75 0.80
C ASN A 160 6.38 -9.90 1.92
N GLN A 161 6.86 -9.78 3.16
CA GLN A 161 6.08 -10.05 4.37
C GLN A 161 5.10 -8.91 4.70
N LEU A 162 5.30 -7.73 4.13
CA LEU A 162 4.44 -6.57 4.33
C LEU A 162 3.54 -6.38 3.12
N THR A 163 2.23 -6.42 3.32
CA THR A 163 1.26 -5.92 2.33
C THR A 163 0.68 -4.61 2.86
N PHE A 164 1.02 -3.50 2.23
CA PHE A 164 0.57 -2.17 2.64
C PHE A 164 0.25 -1.29 1.43
N GLY A 165 -0.89 -0.59 1.46
CA GLY A 165 -1.29 0.30 0.36
C GLY A 165 -1.44 -0.43 -0.97
N GLY A 166 -1.87 -1.69 -0.95
CA GLY A 166 -2.02 -2.54 -2.13
C GLY A 166 -0.70 -3.04 -2.74
N THR A 167 0.44 -2.85 -2.07
CA THR A 167 1.75 -3.33 -2.54
C THR A 167 2.35 -4.31 -1.55
N SER A 168 2.93 -5.40 -2.06
CA SER A 168 3.72 -6.34 -1.27
C SER A 168 5.19 -5.92 -1.27
N LEU A 169 5.75 -5.70 -0.09
CA LEU A 169 7.08 -5.15 0.15
C LEU A 169 7.89 -6.09 1.03
N SER A 170 9.17 -6.22 0.73
CA SER A 170 10.14 -6.88 1.58
C SER A 170 10.53 -5.99 2.74
N VAL A 171 10.70 -6.62 3.91
CA VAL A 171 11.26 -5.99 5.11
C VAL A 171 12.65 -6.53 5.45
N ASP A 172 13.29 -7.20 4.49
CA ASP A 172 14.70 -7.60 4.58
C ASP A 172 15.56 -6.34 4.85
N PRO A 173 16.38 -6.32 5.92
CA PRO A 173 17.27 -5.20 6.20
C PRO A 173 18.30 -4.88 5.11
N ASN A 174 18.55 -5.80 4.17
CA ASN A 174 19.40 -5.54 3.01
C ASN A 174 18.86 -4.33 2.20
N PRO A 175 19.63 -3.24 2.04
CA PRO A 175 19.21 -2.07 1.26
C PRO A 175 18.84 -2.37 -0.20
N GLU A 176 19.32 -3.49 -0.74
CA GLU A 176 18.94 -3.96 -2.07
C GLU A 176 17.46 -4.37 -2.14
N TYR A 177 16.88 -4.85 -1.04
CA TYR A 177 15.56 -5.49 -0.98
C TYR A 177 14.55 -4.72 -0.13
N PHE A 178 15.01 -4.01 0.91
CA PHE A 178 14.13 -3.29 1.83
C PHE A 178 13.16 -2.34 1.12
N GLY A 179 11.87 -2.48 1.42
CA GLY A 179 10.83 -1.63 0.86
C GLY A 179 10.59 -1.82 -0.63
N LYS A 180 11.10 -2.92 -1.22
CA LYS A 180 10.91 -3.30 -2.63
C LYS A 180 10.07 -4.56 -2.74
N THR A 181 9.44 -4.77 -3.89
CA THR A 181 8.80 -6.04 -4.20
C THR A 181 9.88 -7.00 -4.70
N VAL A 182 10.21 -8.03 -3.92
CA VAL A 182 11.25 -9.00 -4.28
C VAL A 182 10.60 -10.26 -4.85
N VAL A 183 11.06 -10.71 -6.00
CA VAL A 183 10.60 -11.92 -6.66
C VAL A 183 11.77 -12.82 -7.03
N ALA A 184 11.60 -14.12 -6.85
CA ALA A 184 12.55 -15.14 -7.24
C ALA A 184 12.15 -15.73 -8.60
N CYS A 185 13.11 -15.84 -9.51
CA CYS A 185 12.88 -16.42 -10.84
C CYS A 185 13.84 -17.58 -11.09
N ALA A 186 13.34 -18.66 -11.70
CA ALA A 186 14.16 -19.80 -12.08
C ALA A 186 15.16 -19.51 -13.22
N SER A 187 14.92 -18.46 -14.02
CA SER A 187 15.79 -18.07 -15.15
C SER A 187 15.58 -16.61 -15.58
N GLU A 188 16.47 -16.08 -16.41
CA GLU A 188 16.28 -14.78 -17.08
C GLU A 188 15.03 -14.77 -17.96
N GLN A 189 14.75 -15.86 -18.67
CA GLN A 189 13.53 -15.98 -19.48
C GLN A 189 12.26 -15.89 -18.61
N ALA A 190 12.30 -16.41 -17.39
CA ALA A 190 11.19 -16.28 -16.44
C ALA A 190 10.99 -14.83 -16.01
N LYS A 191 12.08 -14.11 -15.76
CA LYS A 191 12.06 -12.68 -15.45
C LYS A 191 11.49 -11.85 -16.60
N GLU A 192 11.92 -12.10 -17.84
CA GLU A 192 11.40 -11.41 -19.02
C GLU A 192 9.89 -11.61 -19.18
N LYS A 193 9.42 -12.85 -19.04
CA LYS A 193 7.98 -13.18 -19.05
C LYS A 193 7.22 -12.49 -17.91
N TYR A 194 7.81 -12.44 -16.72
CA TYR A 194 7.19 -11.77 -15.57
C TYR A 194 7.09 -10.26 -15.79
N ILE A 195 8.14 -9.61 -16.33
CA ILE A 195 8.10 -8.19 -16.69
C ILE A 195 7.02 -7.93 -17.76
N ALA A 196 6.92 -8.80 -18.77
CA ALA A 196 5.87 -8.70 -19.78
C ALA A 196 4.47 -8.85 -19.18
N LEU A 197 4.28 -9.77 -18.23
CA LEU A 197 3.03 -9.94 -17.48
C LEU A 197 2.68 -8.72 -16.64
N LEU A 198 3.65 -8.17 -15.90
CA LEU A 198 3.46 -6.96 -15.09
C LEU A 198 3.01 -5.76 -15.94
N ASN A 199 3.48 -5.68 -17.19
CA ASN A 199 3.09 -4.66 -18.14
C ASN A 199 1.71 -4.91 -18.80
N SER A 200 1.17 -6.14 -18.75
CA SER A 200 -0.10 -6.50 -19.39
C SER A 200 -1.30 -6.59 -18.43
N LEU A 201 -1.07 -6.94 -17.16
CA LEU A 201 -2.15 -7.10 -16.16
C LEU A 201 -2.55 -5.79 -15.47
N VAL A 202 -1.64 -4.83 -15.41
CA VAL A 202 -1.81 -3.59 -14.64
C VAL A 202 -1.30 -2.45 -15.48
N PHE A 203 -2.23 -1.68 -16.01
CA PHE A 203 -1.88 -0.43 -16.63
C PHE A 203 -2.01 0.67 -15.60
N SER A 204 -0.89 1.30 -15.27
CA SER A 204 -0.92 2.50 -14.46
C SER A 204 -0.84 3.70 -15.38
N THR A 205 -1.84 4.55 -15.33
CA THR A 205 -1.84 5.80 -16.11
C THR A 205 -1.54 6.98 -15.22
N ILE A 206 -0.91 7.98 -15.83
CA ILE A 206 -0.63 9.26 -15.23
C ILE A 206 -1.80 10.17 -15.59
N ALA A 207 -2.73 10.36 -14.67
CA ALA A 207 -3.70 11.44 -14.79
C ALA A 207 -4.12 11.91 -13.38
N GLY A 208 -3.71 13.13 -13.02
CA GLY A 208 -4.24 13.82 -11.85
C GLY A 208 -3.72 13.38 -10.47
N SER A 209 -4.14 14.12 -9.44
CA SER A 209 -3.90 13.76 -8.04
C SER A 209 -5.07 12.90 -7.56
N VAL A 210 -4.82 11.69 -7.06
CA VAL A 210 -5.89 10.77 -6.61
C VAL A 210 -6.78 11.41 -5.54
N ALA A 211 -6.24 12.30 -4.71
CA ALA A 211 -7.01 13.02 -3.70
C ALA A 211 -8.09 13.94 -4.31
N THR A 212 -7.87 14.48 -5.50
CA THR A 212 -8.82 15.36 -6.22
C THR A 212 -9.62 14.60 -7.28
N ASP A 213 -9.02 13.62 -7.95
CA ASP A 213 -9.56 12.97 -9.14
C ASP A 213 -10.31 11.66 -8.83
N MET A 214 -10.14 11.08 -7.64
CA MET A 214 -10.89 9.88 -7.20
C MET A 214 -11.82 10.18 -6.02
N ALA A 215 -12.22 11.45 -5.86
CA ALA A 215 -13.14 11.90 -4.82
C ALA A 215 -14.52 11.21 -4.87
N THR A 216 -14.82 10.43 -5.91
CA THR A 216 -16.15 9.89 -6.17
C THR A 216 -16.53 8.68 -5.31
N ASN A 217 -15.58 7.85 -4.84
CA ASN A 217 -15.87 6.88 -3.76
C ASN A 217 -15.40 7.33 -2.37
N LEU A 218 -14.75 8.50 -2.28
CA LEU A 218 -14.30 9.05 -1.00
C LEU A 218 -15.48 9.27 -0.04
N ALA A 219 -16.57 9.88 -0.55
CA ALA A 219 -17.78 10.12 0.25
C ALA A 219 -18.37 8.81 0.80
N PHE A 220 -18.37 7.74 0.02
CA PHE A 220 -18.79 6.42 0.47
C PHE A 220 -17.89 5.87 1.59
N LYS A 221 -16.56 5.98 1.44
CA LYS A 221 -15.62 5.55 2.49
C LYS A 221 -15.75 6.36 3.77
N GLN A 222 -15.87 7.69 3.67
CA GLN A 222 -16.11 8.57 4.81
C GLN A 222 -17.40 8.21 5.55
N LYS A 223 -18.50 7.99 4.81
CA LYS A 223 -19.78 7.56 5.39
C LYS A 223 -19.66 6.21 6.06
N THR A 224 -18.99 5.25 5.43
CA THR A 224 -18.75 3.91 6.00
C THR A 224 -17.96 3.98 7.30
N ALA A 225 -16.92 4.82 7.35
CA ALA A 225 -16.13 5.05 8.56
C ALA A 225 -16.91 5.77 9.67
N ALA A 226 -17.97 6.51 9.32
CA ALA A 226 -18.83 7.24 10.26
C ALA A 226 -20.04 6.44 10.76
N VAL A 227 -20.31 5.25 10.20
CA VAL A 227 -21.47 4.45 10.62
C VAL A 227 -21.29 3.97 12.06
N THR A 228 -22.19 4.39 12.95
CA THR A 228 -22.18 4.00 14.37
C THR A 228 -22.24 2.47 14.55
N ALA A 229 -23.01 1.78 13.72
CA ALA A 229 -23.12 0.31 13.77
C ALA A 229 -21.82 -0.43 13.38
N SER A 230 -20.88 0.24 12.71
CA SER A 230 -19.56 -0.32 12.42
C SER A 230 -18.66 -0.36 13.66
N ASN A 231 -19.08 0.25 14.77
CA ASN A 231 -18.37 0.26 16.06
C ASN A 231 -16.90 0.73 15.98
N PHE A 232 -16.57 1.56 14.99
CA PHE A 232 -15.29 2.23 14.93
C PHE A 232 -15.20 3.26 16.05
N LYS A 233 -14.05 3.33 16.73
CA LYS A 233 -13.81 4.27 17.83
C LYS A 233 -13.34 5.66 17.37
N TRP A 234 -13.40 5.96 16.07
CA TRP A 234 -13.16 7.32 15.58
C TRP A 234 -14.35 8.22 15.88
N THR A 235 -14.10 9.52 16.01
CA THR A 235 -15.18 10.50 16.08
C THR A 235 -15.85 10.65 14.71
N ALA A 236 -17.15 11.00 14.69
CA ALA A 236 -17.86 11.28 13.45
C ALA A 236 -17.22 12.42 12.63
N ASP A 237 -16.63 13.42 13.31
CA ASP A 237 -15.90 14.52 12.68
C ASP A 237 -14.63 14.02 11.97
N ALA A 238 -13.85 13.15 12.61
CA ALA A 238 -12.66 12.56 11.99
C ALA A 238 -13.00 11.67 10.78
N ALA A 239 -14.08 10.89 10.88
CA ALA A 239 -14.57 10.07 9.78
C ALA A 239 -15.05 10.93 8.59
N ALA A 240 -15.75 12.02 8.85
CA ALA A 240 -16.19 12.97 7.82
C ALA A 240 -15.03 13.69 7.14
N LYS A 241 -13.91 13.92 7.85
CA LYS A 241 -12.65 14.47 7.30
C LYS A 241 -11.72 13.40 6.71
N GLY A 242 -12.20 12.16 6.57
CA GLY A 242 -11.38 11.08 6.06
C GLY A 242 -10.80 11.38 4.68
N ARG A 243 -9.55 10.98 4.44
CA ARG A 243 -8.82 11.23 3.19
C ARG A 243 -7.87 10.10 2.86
N LEU A 244 -7.33 10.10 1.65
CA LEU A 244 -6.21 9.22 1.32
C LEU A 244 -5.00 9.56 2.20
N ILE A 245 -4.30 8.54 2.70
CA ILE A 245 -3.00 8.68 3.35
C ILE A 245 -2.05 9.44 2.44
N ASN A 246 -1.18 10.33 2.95
CA ASN A 246 -0.25 11.09 2.11
C ASN A 246 1.13 10.41 1.96
N VAL A 247 1.98 10.89 1.05
CA VAL A 247 3.32 10.31 0.81
C VAL A 247 4.21 10.31 2.06
N THR A 248 4.12 11.33 2.92
CA THR A 248 4.92 11.41 4.15
C THR A 248 4.46 10.37 5.18
N GLU A 249 3.15 10.20 5.32
CA GLU A 249 2.54 9.20 6.19
C GLU A 249 2.84 7.79 5.67
N LEU A 250 2.69 7.56 4.37
CA LEU A 250 3.05 6.29 3.72
C LEU A 250 4.54 5.96 3.92
N THR A 251 5.43 6.93 3.76
CA THR A 251 6.87 6.76 4.02
C THR A 251 7.14 6.43 5.49
N THR A 252 6.41 7.07 6.41
CA THR A 252 6.53 6.81 7.84
C THR A 252 6.10 5.38 8.17
N ALA A 253 4.94 4.95 7.66
CA ALA A 253 4.48 3.56 7.81
C ALA A 253 5.45 2.56 7.17
N GLY A 254 6.01 2.87 5.99
CA GLY A 254 7.00 2.04 5.32
C GLY A 254 8.31 1.87 6.13
N LYS A 255 8.79 2.93 6.80
CA LYS A 255 9.94 2.84 7.71
C LYS A 255 9.66 1.95 8.92
N SER A 256 8.40 1.86 9.34
CA SER A 256 7.94 0.94 10.38
C SER A 256 7.65 -0.48 9.85
N GLY A 257 8.05 -0.83 8.62
CA GLY A 257 7.68 -2.09 7.98
C GLY A 257 7.99 -3.35 8.80
N VAL A 258 9.18 -3.43 9.40
CA VAL A 258 9.56 -4.56 10.28
C VAL A 258 8.66 -4.61 11.53
N ALA A 259 8.32 -3.45 12.10
CA ALA A 259 7.41 -3.34 13.23
C ALA A 259 5.98 -3.76 12.85
N LEU A 260 5.51 -3.39 11.66
CA LEU A 260 4.20 -3.79 11.14
C LEU A 260 4.11 -5.30 10.93
N VAL A 261 5.18 -5.95 10.46
CA VAL A 261 5.23 -7.42 10.35
C VAL A 261 5.17 -8.06 11.73
N ALA A 262 6.01 -7.62 12.67
CA ALA A 262 5.99 -8.12 14.05
C ALA A 262 4.62 -7.92 14.73
N PHE A 263 4.03 -6.73 14.56
CA PHE A 263 2.70 -6.37 15.04
C PHE A 263 1.62 -7.28 14.45
N GLY A 264 1.65 -7.50 13.13
CA GLY A 264 0.71 -8.38 12.44
C GLY A 264 0.82 -9.83 12.89
N SER A 265 2.04 -10.32 13.16
CA SER A 265 2.26 -11.65 13.75
C SER A 265 1.70 -11.73 15.17
N ALA A 266 1.93 -10.71 16.00
CA ALA A 266 1.39 -10.66 17.36
C ALA A 266 -0.15 -10.61 17.37
N ALA A 267 -0.75 -9.80 16.50
CA ALA A 267 -2.20 -9.69 16.37
C ALA A 267 -2.83 -11.02 15.93
N GLN A 268 -2.28 -11.67 14.89
CA GLN A 268 -2.77 -12.99 14.42
C GLN A 268 -2.64 -14.09 15.47
N ALA A 269 -1.62 -14.03 16.31
CA ALA A 269 -1.44 -14.94 17.43
C ALA A 269 -2.32 -14.60 18.66
N ALA A 270 -3.20 -13.61 18.56
CA ALA A 270 -3.98 -13.05 19.68
C ALA A 270 -3.10 -12.58 20.87
N ALA A 271 -1.84 -12.27 20.63
CA ALA A 271 -0.89 -11.76 21.63
C ALA A 271 -1.04 -10.23 21.80
N LEU A 272 -2.22 -9.80 22.25
CA LEU A 272 -2.62 -8.38 22.26
C LEU A 272 -1.66 -7.47 23.03
N THR A 273 -1.13 -7.95 24.16
CA THR A 273 -0.15 -7.18 24.96
C THR A 273 1.17 -6.98 24.20
N CYS A 274 1.66 -8.00 23.49
CA CYS A 274 2.83 -7.85 22.64
C CYS A 274 2.57 -6.86 21.50
N ALA A 275 1.42 -6.94 20.83
CA ALA A 275 1.06 -6.02 19.76
C ALA A 275 0.98 -4.56 20.26
N LYS A 276 0.44 -4.35 21.48
CA LYS A 276 0.47 -3.05 22.18
C LYS A 276 1.88 -2.55 22.40
N ASP A 277 2.75 -3.40 22.94
CA ASP A 277 4.13 -3.03 23.27
C ASP A 277 4.93 -2.68 22.00
N ILE A 278 4.76 -3.45 20.92
CA ILE A 278 5.36 -3.15 19.61
C ILE A 278 4.91 -1.78 19.12
N LEU A 279 3.61 -1.50 19.15
CA LEU A 279 3.07 -0.22 18.69
C LEU A 279 3.55 0.94 19.55
N ALA A 280 3.60 0.77 20.88
CA ALA A 280 4.02 1.81 21.82
C ALA A 280 5.50 2.21 21.66
N GLN A 281 6.34 1.33 21.11
CA GLN A 281 7.74 1.62 20.82
C GLN A 281 7.98 2.31 19.46
N GLU A 282 6.96 2.41 18.62
CA GLU A 282 7.09 3.13 17.35
C GLU A 282 7.09 4.64 17.56
N PRO A 283 7.67 5.42 16.64
CA PRO A 283 7.58 6.87 16.69
C PRO A 283 6.12 7.35 16.76
N GLU A 284 5.85 8.42 17.49
CA GLU A 284 4.48 8.97 17.66
C GLU A 284 3.75 9.17 16.33
N ALA A 285 4.48 9.58 15.28
CA ALA A 285 3.91 9.72 13.94
C ALA A 285 3.38 8.40 13.36
N ALA A 286 4.11 7.29 13.53
CA ALA A 286 3.67 5.97 13.09
C ALA A 286 2.49 5.46 13.92
N GLN A 287 2.49 5.73 15.23
CA GLN A 287 1.35 5.41 16.11
C GLN A 287 0.08 6.14 15.67
N LYS A 288 0.16 7.45 15.42
CA LYS A 288 -0.99 8.25 14.93
C LYS A 288 -1.52 7.75 13.60
N ILE A 289 -0.64 7.32 12.68
CA ILE A 289 -1.06 6.71 11.42
C ILE A 289 -1.81 5.41 11.69
N ALA A 290 -1.29 4.53 12.55
CA ALA A 290 -1.95 3.28 12.90
C ALA A 290 -3.33 3.50 13.54
N PHE A 291 -3.48 4.53 14.38
CA PHE A 291 -4.77 4.88 14.99
C PHE A 291 -5.78 5.41 13.98
N ALA A 292 -5.33 6.07 12.92
CA ALA A 292 -6.18 6.72 11.92
C ALA A 292 -6.46 5.85 10.68
N LEU A 293 -5.70 4.76 10.46
CA LEU A 293 -5.76 3.98 9.23
C LEU A 293 -7.01 3.11 9.11
N HIS A 294 -7.65 3.19 7.95
CA HIS A 294 -8.74 2.34 7.49
C HIS A 294 -8.32 1.58 6.20
N ASP A 295 -7.83 0.37 6.38
CA ASP A 295 -7.48 -0.63 5.37
C ASP A 295 -8.15 -1.99 5.70
N GLN A 296 -9.30 -2.24 5.06
CA GLN A 296 -10.03 -3.50 5.22
C GLN A 296 -9.27 -4.71 4.69
N GLY A 297 -8.47 -4.55 3.63
CA GLY A 297 -7.70 -5.64 3.05
C GLY A 297 -6.58 -6.13 3.98
N ALA A 298 -6.00 -5.20 4.75
CA ALA A 298 -4.99 -5.51 5.76
C ALA A 298 -5.59 -5.81 7.16
N GLY A 299 -6.91 -5.76 7.32
CA GLY A 299 -7.58 -5.90 8.62
C GLY A 299 -7.36 -4.73 9.59
N PHE A 300 -6.80 -3.62 9.10
CA PHE A 300 -6.60 -2.38 9.84
C PHE A 300 -7.84 -1.48 9.72
N ASN A 301 -8.86 -1.72 10.52
CA ASN A 301 -10.11 -0.94 10.45
C ASN A 301 -10.21 0.07 11.61
N GLY A 302 -9.10 0.68 11.98
CA GLY A 302 -8.97 1.38 13.25
C GLY A 302 -9.27 0.49 14.45
N ALA A 303 -9.44 1.11 15.60
CA ALA A 303 -9.93 0.42 16.79
C ALA A 303 -11.44 0.19 16.64
N MET A 304 -11.84 -0.93 16.04
CA MET A 304 -13.23 -1.36 15.94
C MET A 304 -13.58 -2.22 17.16
N THR A 305 -14.72 -1.97 17.83
CA THR A 305 -15.16 -2.83 18.94
C THR A 305 -15.40 -4.26 18.47
N GLY A 306 -14.83 -5.24 19.17
CA GLY A 306 -14.83 -6.65 18.77
C GLY A 306 -13.92 -7.00 17.59
N GLY A 307 -13.19 -6.02 17.04
CA GLY A 307 -12.20 -6.22 15.99
C GLY A 307 -10.83 -6.65 16.54
N LEU A 308 -9.97 -7.12 15.64
CA LEU A 308 -8.60 -7.56 15.96
C LEU A 308 -7.80 -6.49 16.73
N LEU A 309 -8.05 -5.21 16.45
CA LEU A 309 -7.32 -4.08 17.03
C LEU A 309 -7.98 -3.48 18.29
N ASP A 310 -9.17 -3.94 18.69
CA ASP A 310 -9.96 -3.38 19.79
C ASP A 310 -9.20 -3.36 21.12
N GLY A 311 -8.52 -4.47 21.40
CA GLY A 311 -7.70 -4.68 22.58
C GLY A 311 -6.28 -4.17 22.44
N ILE A 312 -5.93 -3.48 21.35
CA ILE A 312 -4.58 -2.96 21.07
C ILE A 312 -4.60 -1.44 21.05
N ILE A 313 -5.50 -0.85 20.27
CA ILE A 313 -5.67 0.60 20.16
C ILE A 313 -6.85 1.00 21.06
N THR A 314 -6.57 1.87 22.04
CA THR A 314 -7.59 2.35 22.98
C THR A 314 -8.58 3.29 22.30
N THR A 315 -9.76 3.46 22.90
CA THR A 315 -10.76 4.44 22.43
C THR A 315 -10.19 5.85 22.41
N ALA A 316 -9.49 6.28 23.46
CA ALA A 316 -8.87 7.61 23.51
C ALA A 316 -7.83 7.82 22.38
N GLN A 317 -7.06 6.79 22.02
CA GLN A 317 -6.10 6.86 20.91
C GLN A 317 -6.79 6.98 19.55
N ALA A 318 -7.89 6.26 19.34
CA ALA A 318 -8.68 6.36 18.11
C ALA A 318 -9.42 7.71 18.02
N GLU A 319 -10.03 8.18 19.12
CA GLU A 319 -10.71 9.47 19.19
C GLU A 319 -9.78 10.67 19.02
N ALA A 320 -8.48 10.51 19.31
CA ALA A 320 -7.46 11.53 19.07
C ALA A 320 -7.12 11.72 17.58
N ALA A 321 -7.56 10.82 16.69
CA ALA A 321 -7.41 11.01 15.25
C ALA A 321 -8.30 12.17 14.79
N THR A 322 -7.72 13.13 14.06
CA THR A 322 -8.47 14.27 13.50
C THR A 322 -9.04 13.99 12.11
N GLU A 323 -8.52 12.95 11.44
CA GLU A 323 -8.90 12.51 10.10
C GLU A 323 -8.74 10.98 10.04
N VAL A 324 -9.63 10.28 9.35
CA VAL A 324 -9.43 8.87 8.99
C VAL A 324 -8.58 8.76 7.72
N LEU A 325 -7.59 7.87 7.71
CA LEU A 325 -6.67 7.68 6.60
C LEU A 325 -7.07 6.43 5.80
N PHE A 326 -7.42 6.60 4.53
CA PHE A 326 -7.67 5.49 3.61
C PHE A 326 -6.38 5.11 2.88
N SER A 327 -6.13 3.81 2.70
CA SER A 327 -4.95 3.31 1.97
C SER A 327 -5.13 3.31 0.44
N SER A 328 -6.37 3.43 -0.04
CA SER A 328 -6.73 3.44 -1.46
C SER A 328 -8.06 4.16 -1.69
N LEU A 329 -8.30 4.63 -2.91
CA LEU A 329 -9.60 5.07 -3.44
C LEU A 329 -9.84 4.40 -4.79
N SER A 330 -11.10 4.33 -5.24
CA SER A 330 -11.45 3.66 -6.49
C SER A 330 -12.62 4.32 -7.20
N CYS A 331 -12.64 4.22 -8.53
CA CYS A 331 -13.74 4.69 -9.36
C CYS A 331 -13.87 3.78 -10.60
N LYS A 332 -14.98 3.91 -11.34
CA LYS A 332 -15.23 3.21 -12.60
C LYS A 332 -15.48 4.18 -13.74
N TYR A 333 -15.13 3.76 -14.95
CA TYR A 333 -15.48 4.43 -16.20
C TYR A 333 -15.78 3.41 -17.30
N GLY A 334 -16.42 3.86 -18.38
CA GLY A 334 -17.01 3.00 -19.42
C GLY A 334 -18.53 3.18 -19.44
N ASP A 335 -19.26 2.18 -19.94
CA ASP A 335 -20.74 2.10 -19.79
C ASP A 335 -21.12 1.74 -18.35
N PHE A 336 -20.76 2.64 -17.43
CA PHE A 336 -20.98 2.49 -16.01
C PHE A 336 -22.16 3.38 -15.63
N ASP A 337 -23.31 2.75 -15.39
CA ASP A 337 -24.48 3.43 -14.86
C ASP A 337 -24.35 3.59 -13.34
N GLU A 338 -23.89 4.77 -12.89
CA GLU A 338 -23.86 5.13 -11.47
C GLU A 338 -25.23 5.05 -10.79
N GLU A 339 -26.31 5.17 -11.56
CA GLU A 339 -27.66 5.22 -11.03
C GLU A 339 -28.28 3.83 -10.85
N ALA A 340 -27.65 2.78 -11.41
CA ALA A 340 -28.07 1.40 -11.24
C ALA A 340 -28.07 0.98 -9.77
N VAL A 341 -29.09 0.21 -9.36
CA VAL A 341 -29.32 -0.19 -7.96
C VAL A 341 -28.13 -0.95 -7.37
N GLY A 342 -27.44 -1.80 -8.15
CA GLY A 342 -26.26 -2.53 -7.69
C GLY A 342 -25.03 -1.65 -7.38
N ASN A 343 -25.00 -0.42 -7.89
CA ASN A 343 -23.94 0.57 -7.65
C ASN A 343 -24.28 1.54 -6.51
N LYS A 344 -25.42 1.31 -5.86
CA LYS A 344 -25.89 2.03 -4.69
C LYS A 344 -26.05 1.05 -3.54
N THR A 345 -25.84 1.54 -2.33
CA THR A 345 -26.07 0.75 -1.13
C THR A 345 -26.63 1.62 -0.02
N THR A 346 -27.07 0.98 1.04
CA THR A 346 -27.43 1.67 2.27
C THR A 346 -26.21 1.72 3.17
N VAL A 347 -25.85 2.91 3.65
CA VAL A 347 -24.74 3.12 4.60
C VAL A 347 -25.32 3.76 5.86
N GLY A 348 -25.35 2.98 6.95
CA GLY A 348 -26.07 3.39 8.15
C GLY A 348 -27.56 3.59 7.86
N THR A 349 -28.07 4.79 8.08
CA THR A 349 -29.47 5.16 7.80
C THR A 349 -29.67 5.80 6.42
N GLU A 350 -28.59 6.11 5.70
CA GLU A 350 -28.67 6.76 4.40
C GLU A 350 -28.82 5.71 3.29
N THR A 351 -29.88 5.81 2.50
CA THR A 351 -30.14 4.94 1.34
C THR A 351 -29.56 5.57 0.07
N ASN A 352 -29.37 4.74 -0.97
CA ASN A 352 -28.89 5.17 -2.29
C ASN A 352 -27.50 5.81 -2.30
N VAL A 353 -26.64 5.47 -1.33
CA VAL A 353 -25.25 5.93 -1.30
C VAL A 353 -24.49 5.21 -2.40
N LYS A 354 -23.88 5.98 -3.32
CA LYS A 354 -23.05 5.43 -4.40
C LYS A 354 -21.87 4.67 -3.79
N ASN A 355 -21.82 3.35 -3.96
CA ASN A 355 -20.76 2.50 -3.41
C ASN A 355 -19.49 2.50 -4.29
N THR A 356 -19.63 3.04 -5.50
CA THR A 356 -18.60 3.11 -6.53
C THR A 356 -18.66 4.51 -7.12
N GLY A 357 -17.51 5.18 -7.23
CA GLY A 357 -17.43 6.49 -7.84
C GLY A 357 -17.27 6.41 -9.37
N THR A 358 -17.66 7.43 -10.12
CA THR A 358 -17.28 7.59 -11.53
C THR A 358 -15.93 8.30 -11.64
N CYS A 359 -15.07 7.82 -12.54
CA CYS A 359 -13.80 8.48 -12.81
C CYS A 359 -13.98 9.71 -13.69
N PRO A 360 -13.21 10.79 -13.49
CA PRO A 360 -13.06 11.88 -14.44
C PRO A 360 -12.89 11.40 -15.89
N THR A 361 -13.41 12.18 -16.84
CA THR A 361 -13.35 11.88 -18.27
C THR A 361 -11.93 11.90 -18.85
N THR A 362 -10.96 12.43 -18.10
CA THR A 362 -9.54 12.57 -18.47
C THR A 362 -8.70 11.31 -18.26
N TYR A 363 -9.24 10.27 -17.61
CA TYR A 363 -8.52 9.00 -17.50
C TYR A 363 -8.44 8.28 -18.86
N PRO A 364 -7.26 7.78 -19.28
CA PRO A 364 -7.11 7.11 -20.56
C PRO A 364 -8.04 5.92 -20.74
N LYS A 365 -8.61 5.80 -21.94
CA LYS A 365 -9.42 4.65 -22.39
C LYS A 365 -8.55 3.76 -23.28
N TYR A 366 -8.73 2.44 -23.15
CA TYR A 366 -8.17 1.46 -24.09
C TYR A 366 -9.04 1.38 -25.34
#